data_AF-A0A662FHV3-F1
#
_entry.id   AF-A0A662FHV3-F1
#
_cell.length_a   1.000
_cell.length_b   1.000
_cell.length_c   1.000
_cell.angle_alpha   90.00
_cell.angle_beta   90.00
_cell.angle_gamma   90.00
#
_symmetry.space_group_name_H-M   'P 1'
#
loop_
_entity.id
_entity.type
_entity.pdbx_description
1 polymer ?
#
loop_
_entity_poly.entity_id
_entity_poly.type
_entity_poly.pdbx_seq_one_letter_code
_entity_poly.pdbx_strand_id
1 'polypeptide(L)'
;MIWRKGGVQFFKERIYDLQESDHDSGDFSAALERSFETSKIPVGVFYKKESPCFSDKIPQLKNGPLVNQKPVLIDSLLKEFY
;
A
#
# COMPACT_ATOMS: atom_id res chain seq x y z
N MET A 1 21.43 8.05 -35.00
CA MET A 1 20.09 7.47 -35.13
C MET A 1 19.44 7.49 -33.74
N ILE A 2 18.22 8.01 -33.69
CA ILE A 2 17.47 8.54 -32.53
C ILE A 2 17.35 7.56 -31.36
N TRP A 3 17.69 8.02 -30.16
CA TRP A 3 17.46 7.35 -28.89
C TRP A 3 15.94 7.23 -28.62
N ARG A 4 15.37 6.03 -28.76
CA ARG A 4 14.08 5.66 -28.13
C ARG A 4 14.25 4.44 -27.23
N LYS A 5 15.22 4.51 -26.31
CA LYS A 5 15.25 3.61 -25.15
C LYS A 5 14.08 4.00 -24.23
N GLY A 6 12.92 3.38 -24.44
CA GLY A 6 11.68 3.67 -23.70
C GLY A 6 10.38 3.52 -24.49
N GLY A 7 10.42 3.10 -25.77
CA GLY A 7 9.19 2.81 -26.52
C GLY A 7 8.46 1.56 -26.02
N VAL A 8 7.18 1.42 -26.36
CA VAL A 8 6.32 0.26 -25.99
C VAL A 8 6.98 -1.10 -26.27
N GLN A 9 7.75 -1.20 -27.36
CA GLN A 9 8.47 -2.42 -27.74
C GLN A 9 9.48 -2.88 -26.67
N PHE A 10 10.18 -1.93 -26.01
CA PHE A 10 11.17 -2.24 -24.97
C PHE A 10 10.55 -2.98 -23.79
N PHE A 11 9.35 -2.55 -23.38
CA PHE A 11 8.60 -3.15 -22.27
C PHE A 11 7.96 -4.48 -22.67
N LYS A 12 7.35 -4.56 -23.85
CA LYS A 12 6.70 -5.79 -24.34
C LYS A 12 7.63 -7.00 -24.37
N GLU A 13 8.91 -6.79 -24.68
CA GLU A 13 9.92 -7.86 -24.71
C GLU A 13 10.44 -8.28 -23.33
N ARG A 14 10.20 -7.47 -22.29
CA ARG A 14 10.83 -7.62 -20.97
C ARG A 14 9.85 -7.93 -19.86
N ILE A 15 8.57 -7.60 -20.03
CA ILE A 15 7.54 -7.83 -19.03
C ILE A 15 7.24 -9.33 -18.92
N TYR A 16 7.10 -9.82 -17.69
CA TYR A 16 6.53 -11.13 -17.39
C TYR A 16 5.60 -11.03 -16.17
N ASP A 17 4.59 -11.88 -16.13
CA ASP A 17 3.70 -11.96 -14.98
C ASP A 17 4.39 -12.71 -13.84
N LEU A 18 4.56 -12.03 -12.70
CA LEU A 18 5.15 -12.61 -11.52
C LEU A 18 4.26 -13.72 -10.91
N GLN A 19 2.94 -13.70 -11.14
CA GLN A 19 1.99 -14.72 -10.65
C GLN A 19 2.06 -16.04 -11.45
N GLU A 20 2.58 -16.00 -12.68
CA GLU A 20 2.86 -17.22 -13.46
C GLU A 20 4.19 -17.88 -13.04
N SER A 21 4.93 -17.26 -12.12
CA SER A 21 6.13 -17.82 -11.51
C SER A 21 5.84 -18.37 -10.10
N ASP A 22 6.79 -19.10 -9.52
CA ASP A 22 6.70 -19.65 -8.15
C ASP A 22 6.90 -18.56 -7.07
N HIS A 23 6.29 -17.39 -7.26
CA HIS A 23 6.43 -16.22 -6.39
C HIS A 23 5.39 -16.24 -5.27
N ASP A 24 5.86 -16.33 -4.02
CA ASP A 24 5.00 -16.18 -2.85
C ASP A 24 4.86 -14.70 -2.47
N SER A 25 3.66 -14.15 -2.65
CA SER A 25 3.32 -12.77 -2.25
C SER A 25 3.33 -12.54 -0.73
N GLY A 26 3.40 -13.60 0.09
CA GLY A 26 3.53 -13.51 1.54
C GLY A 26 4.97 -13.29 2.03
N ASP A 27 5.97 -13.54 1.19
CA ASP A 27 7.40 -13.38 1.52
C ASP A 27 7.88 -11.98 1.11
N PHE A 28 8.14 -11.15 2.12
CA PHE A 28 8.64 -9.78 1.90
C PHE A 28 10.05 -9.75 1.29
N SER A 29 10.93 -10.70 1.65
CA SER A 29 12.29 -10.75 1.12
C SER A 29 12.26 -11.11 -0.35
N ALA A 30 11.49 -12.13 -0.72
CA ALA A 30 11.30 -12.54 -2.11
C ALA A 30 10.70 -11.40 -2.96
N ALA A 31 9.70 -10.70 -2.43
CA ALA A 31 9.10 -9.53 -3.09
C ALA A 31 10.13 -8.42 -3.37
N LEU A 32 10.99 -8.15 -2.39
CA LEU A 32 12.03 -7.13 -2.51
C LEU A 32 13.09 -7.53 -3.54
N GLU A 33 13.54 -8.79 -3.54
CA GLU A 33 14.47 -9.32 -4.53
C GLU A 33 13.94 -9.16 -5.96
N ARG A 34 12.67 -9.52 -6.18
CA ARG A 34 12.00 -9.36 -7.49
C ARG A 34 11.93 -7.89 -7.92
N SER A 35 11.77 -6.95 -6.98
CA SER A 35 11.65 -5.52 -7.30
C SER A 35 12.93 -4.90 -7.87
N PHE A 36 14.09 -5.50 -7.61
CA PHE A 36 15.37 -5.03 -8.15
C PHE A 36 15.68 -5.57 -9.54
N GLU A 37 14.87 -6.50 -10.07
CA GLU A 37 15.10 -7.05 -11.39
C GLU A 37 14.94 -5.96 -12.47
N THR A 38 15.98 -5.78 -13.29
CA THR A 38 15.99 -4.75 -14.34
C THR A 38 16.11 -5.34 -15.75
N SER A 39 16.55 -6.60 -15.86
CA SER A 39 16.71 -7.29 -17.15
C SER A 39 15.38 -7.77 -17.72
N LYS A 40 14.56 -8.39 -16.87
CA LYS A 40 13.12 -8.57 -17.10
C LYS A 40 12.37 -7.70 -16.10
N ILE A 41 11.16 -7.31 -16.46
CA ILE A 41 10.33 -6.40 -15.70
C ILE A 41 9.18 -7.25 -15.12
N PRO A 42 9.29 -7.73 -13.88
CA PRO A 42 8.19 -8.40 -13.23
C PRO A 42 7.01 -7.46 -13.08
N VAL A 43 5.80 -7.94 -13.37
CA VAL A 43 4.55 -7.21 -13.13
C VAL A 43 3.57 -8.04 -12.31
N GLY A 44 2.61 -7.36 -11.69
CA GLY A 44 1.58 -7.96 -10.85
C GLY A 44 1.83 -7.74 -9.35
N VAL A 45 1.41 -8.69 -8.52
CA VAL A 45 1.48 -8.58 -7.05
C VAL A 45 2.81 -9.09 -6.52
N PHE A 46 3.65 -8.16 -6.04
CA PHE A 46 4.92 -8.50 -5.40
C PHE A 46 4.74 -8.91 -3.95
N TYR A 47 3.93 -8.18 -3.19
CA TYR A 47 3.72 -8.45 -1.78
C TYR A 47 2.29 -8.14 -1.37
N LYS A 48 1.70 -9.03 -0.59
CA LYS A 48 0.37 -8.86 -0.01
C LYS A 48 0.36 -9.45 1.39
N LYS A 49 -0.02 -8.61 2.36
CA LYS A 49 -0.19 -9.03 3.75
C LYS A 49 -1.39 -8.31 4.36
N GLU A 50 -2.16 -9.05 5.14
CA GLU A 50 -3.17 -8.46 6.01
C GLU A 50 -2.49 -7.87 7.26
N SER A 51 -2.71 -6.58 7.50
CA SER A 51 -2.18 -5.86 8.65
C SER A 51 -3.20 -4.80 9.07
N PRO A 52 -3.29 -4.47 10.38
CA PRO A 52 -4.15 -3.38 10.82
C PRO A 52 -3.80 -2.08 10.10
N CYS A 53 -4.83 -1.39 9.63
CA CYS A 53 -4.74 -0.03 9.13
C CYS A 53 -4.36 0.92 10.29
N PHE A 54 -3.87 2.11 9.95
CA PHE A 54 -3.57 3.12 10.97
C PHE A 54 -4.79 3.47 11.82
N SER A 55 -5.97 3.59 11.18
CA SER A 55 -7.23 3.92 11.85
C SER A 55 -7.68 2.88 12.86
N ASP A 56 -7.34 1.59 12.66
CA ASP A 56 -7.69 0.51 13.58
C ASP A 56 -7.02 0.69 14.95
N LYS A 57 -5.92 1.45 15.00
CA LYS A 57 -5.17 1.75 16.22
C LYS A 57 -5.77 2.93 17.02
N ILE A 58 -6.78 3.61 16.49
CA ILE A 58 -7.38 4.81 17.11
C ILE A 58 -8.76 4.43 17.66
N PRO A 59 -8.91 4.23 18.99
CA PRO A 59 -10.18 3.80 19.58
C PRO A 59 -11.37 4.72 19.26
N GLN A 60 -11.11 6.02 19.12
CA GLN A 60 -12.10 7.04 18.80
C GLN A 60 -12.69 6.87 17.38
N LEU A 61 -11.97 6.19 16.49
CA LEU A 61 -12.41 5.91 15.11
C LEU A 61 -13.14 4.58 14.96
N LYS A 62 -13.34 3.80 16.05
CA LYS A 62 -14.07 2.53 16.00
C LYS A 62 -15.49 2.67 15.45
N ASN A 63 -16.13 3.81 15.70
CA ASN A 63 -17.47 4.12 15.23
C ASN A 63 -17.49 4.87 13.88
N GLY A 64 -16.36 4.89 13.17
CA GLY A 64 -16.19 5.58 11.90
C GLY A 64 -15.51 6.96 12.02
N PRO A 65 -15.39 7.71 10.91
CA PRO A 65 -14.71 9.01 10.87
C PRO A 65 -15.33 10.03 11.83
N LEU A 66 -14.49 10.85 12.48
CA LEU A 66 -14.95 11.87 13.45
C LEU A 66 -15.93 12.88 12.85
N VAL A 67 -15.81 13.20 11.56
CA VAL A 67 -16.72 14.13 10.86
C VAL A 67 -18.17 13.65 10.86
N ASN A 68 -18.40 12.34 10.98
CA ASN A 68 -19.73 11.75 11.02
C ASN A 68 -20.23 11.54 12.46
N GLN A 69 -19.39 11.83 13.46
CA GLN A 69 -19.74 11.65 14.87
C GLN A 69 -20.30 12.96 15.44
N LYS A 70 -21.32 12.85 16.31
CA LYS A 70 -21.84 14.02 17.02
C LYS A 70 -20.81 14.48 18.06
N PRO A 71 -20.51 15.78 18.15
CA PRO A 71 -19.63 16.30 19.18
C PRO A 71 -20.25 16.05 20.56
N VAL A 72 -19.42 15.66 21.52
CA VAL A 72 -19.81 15.51 22.93
C VAL A 72 -19.35 16.75 23.67
N LEU A 73 -20.30 17.48 24.25
CA LEU A 73 -19.97 18.57 25.16
C LEU A 73 -19.62 17.97 26.52
N ILE A 74 -18.48 18.37 27.09
CA ILE A 74 -18.01 17.86 28.37
C ILE A 74 -18.17 18.98 29.42
N ASP A 75 -19.32 19.01 30.10
CA ASP A 75 -19.66 20.05 31.08
C ASP A 75 -18.64 20.14 32.24
N SER A 76 -17.99 19.02 32.59
CA SER A 76 -16.95 19.00 33.62
C SER A 76 -15.69 19.77 33.20
N LEU A 77 -15.39 19.82 31.90
CA LEU A 77 -14.24 20.57 31.37
C LEU A 77 -14.51 22.07 31.45
N LEU A 78 -15.76 22.49 31.20
CA LEU A 78 -16.15 23.90 31.26
C LEU A 78 -16.10 24.46 32.68
N LYS A 79 -16.41 23.63 33.69
CA LYS A 79 -16.37 24.03 35.11
C LYS A 79 -14.97 24.32 35.65
N GLU A 80 -13.89 23.88 34.99
CA GLU A 80 -12.52 24.22 35.41
C GLU A 80 -12.08 25.62 34.97
N PHE A 81 -12.78 26.23 34.00
CA PHE A 81 -12.44 27.55 33.46
C PHE A 81 -13.28 28.70 34.06
N TYR A 82 -14.21 28.40 34.97
CA TYR A 82 -15.08 29.37 35.66
C TYR A 82 -15.02 29.15 37.17
#